data_AF-A0A6G0IA28-F1
#
_entry.id   AF-A0A6G0IA28-F1
#
_cell.length_a   1.000
_cell.length_b   1.000
_cell.length_c   1.000
_cell.angle_alpha   90.00
_cell.angle_beta   90.00
_cell.angle_gamma   90.00
#
_symmetry.space_group_name_H-M   'P 1'
#
loop_
_entity.id
_entity.type
_entity.pdbx_description
1 polymer ?
#
loop_
_entity_poly.entity_id
_entity_poly.type
_entity_poly.pdbx_seq_one_letter_code
_entity_poly.pdbx_strand_id
1 'polypeptide(L)'
;MMPWFAAYDHTHYTRWGAVFIADMEHLAQTAPQVYEGFLDGDFVAKETNHSFNKVPSDLCLEHINKTGKVAGGLVGITRNKSARHRWSITYNERASLAQDTRSLFCLKHDGEDDEDTHKDCLPSRLRRSNDDVIQLVDQFQRYNVFGEENMHKLVSLTSGDVASEDIVKDLTNAAESGKQIVMELVKKCLTKRNPKTFSNLYSKGKLEGKFRSKCVKPDRDIFRRIIVSMDSSREVNIDELLQ
;
A
#
# COMPACT_ATOMS: atom_id res chain seq x y z
N MET A 1 0.41 -3.53 14.37
CA MET A 1 -0.12 -2.37 13.60
C MET A 1 -1.64 -2.35 13.52
N MET A 2 -2.31 -3.45 13.18
CA MET A 2 -3.78 -3.48 13.06
C MET A 2 -4.55 -2.85 14.24
N PRO A 3 -4.21 -3.11 15.51
CA PRO A 3 -4.90 -2.48 16.63
C PRO A 3 -4.78 -0.95 16.60
N TRP A 4 -3.61 -0.42 16.30
CA TRP A 4 -3.39 1.03 16.20
C TRP A 4 -4.15 1.66 15.03
N PHE A 5 -4.22 0.99 13.89
CA PHE A 5 -5.05 1.46 12.77
C PHE A 5 -6.52 1.56 13.16
N ALA A 6 -7.02 0.60 13.94
CA ALA A 6 -8.40 0.60 14.41
C ALA A 6 -8.64 1.68 15.47
N ALA A 7 -7.73 1.81 16.44
CA ALA A 7 -7.83 2.76 17.54
C ALA A 7 -7.85 4.22 17.08
N TYR A 8 -7.13 4.53 16.01
CA TYR A 8 -7.02 5.89 15.45
C TYR A 8 -7.81 6.08 14.15
N ASP A 9 -8.89 5.32 13.96
CA ASP A 9 -9.86 5.48 12.86
C ASP A 9 -9.26 5.39 11.43
N HIS A 10 -8.15 4.66 11.26
CA HIS A 10 -7.63 4.29 9.95
C HIS A 10 -8.44 3.12 9.38
N THR A 11 -9.72 3.35 9.12
CA THR A 11 -10.71 2.33 8.75
C THR A 11 -10.35 1.55 7.48
N HIS A 12 -9.83 2.21 6.46
CA HIS A 12 -9.40 1.55 5.22
C HIS A 12 -8.24 0.60 5.46
N TYR A 13 -7.21 1.04 6.19
CA TYR A 13 -6.08 0.19 6.57
C TYR A 13 -6.52 -0.95 7.47
N THR A 14 -7.44 -0.71 8.40
CA THR A 14 -7.96 -1.74 9.31
C THR A 14 -8.77 -2.81 8.56
N ARG A 15 -9.58 -2.42 7.58
CA ARG A 15 -10.39 -3.36 6.79
C ARG A 15 -9.54 -4.16 5.82
N TRP A 16 -8.78 -3.48 4.97
CA TRP A 16 -7.98 -4.14 3.94
C TRP A 16 -6.75 -4.83 4.52
N GLY A 17 -6.15 -4.29 5.58
CA GLY A 17 -5.06 -4.94 6.28
C GLY A 17 -5.48 -6.26 6.92
N ALA A 18 -6.71 -6.37 7.45
CA ALA A 18 -7.21 -7.63 8.01
C ALA A 18 -7.39 -8.70 6.93
N VAL A 19 -7.92 -8.33 5.77
CA VAL A 19 -8.03 -9.23 4.60
C VAL A 19 -6.65 -9.62 4.09
N PHE A 20 -5.76 -8.65 3.91
CA PHE A 20 -4.39 -8.90 3.47
C PHE A 20 -3.65 -9.88 4.39
N ILE A 21 -3.74 -9.70 5.71
CA ILE A 21 -3.09 -10.62 6.67
C ILE A 21 -3.70 -12.02 6.54
N ALA A 22 -5.02 -12.15 6.45
CA ALA A 22 -5.68 -13.44 6.27
C ALA A 22 -5.26 -14.12 4.95
N ASP A 23 -5.14 -13.36 3.86
CA ASP A 23 -4.65 -13.86 2.58
C ASP A 23 -3.18 -14.30 2.68
N MET A 24 -2.33 -13.53 3.38
CA MET A 24 -0.93 -13.88 3.64
C MET A 24 -0.78 -15.15 4.49
N GLU A 25 -1.65 -15.36 5.49
CA GLU A 25 -1.67 -16.60 6.28
C GLU A 25 -2.04 -17.83 5.44
N HIS A 26 -2.87 -17.66 4.41
CA HIS A 26 -3.29 -18.73 3.50
C HIS A 26 -2.48 -18.76 2.19
N LEU A 27 -1.41 -17.97 2.09
CA LEU A 27 -0.68 -17.78 0.83
C LEU A 27 -0.05 -19.09 0.34
N ALA A 28 0.47 -19.90 1.27
CA ALA A 28 1.08 -21.20 0.95
C ALA A 28 0.09 -22.18 0.29
N GLN A 29 -1.21 -22.10 0.60
CA GLN A 29 -2.23 -22.96 -0.01
C GLN A 29 -2.88 -22.34 -1.25
N THR A 30 -3.08 -21.02 -1.23
CA THR A 30 -3.80 -20.29 -2.28
C THR A 30 -2.91 -19.94 -3.47
N ALA A 31 -1.63 -19.64 -3.24
CA ALA A 31 -0.63 -19.34 -4.25
C ALA A 31 0.77 -19.85 -3.83
N PRO A 32 1.02 -21.18 -3.86
CA PRO A 32 2.27 -21.78 -3.40
C PRO A 32 3.52 -21.19 -4.07
N GLN A 33 3.45 -20.90 -5.37
CA GLN A 33 4.56 -20.30 -6.13
C GLN A 33 4.93 -18.90 -5.65
N VAL A 34 3.93 -18.09 -5.28
CA VAL A 34 4.15 -16.75 -4.72
C VAL A 34 4.73 -16.85 -3.31
N TYR A 35 4.24 -17.81 -2.53
CA TYR A 35 4.78 -18.09 -1.19
C TYR A 35 6.25 -18.50 -1.24
N GLU A 36 6.64 -19.43 -2.14
CA GLU A 36 8.03 -19.82 -2.37
C GLU A 36 8.88 -18.63 -2.81
N GLY A 37 8.43 -17.85 -3.80
CA GLY A 37 9.12 -16.64 -4.22
C GLY A 37 9.31 -15.64 -3.07
N PHE A 38 8.33 -15.48 -2.18
CA PHE A 38 8.49 -14.62 -1.00
C PHE A 38 9.54 -15.14 -0.02
N LEU A 39 9.63 -16.47 0.19
CA LEU A 39 10.70 -17.06 1.00
C LEU A 39 12.09 -16.86 0.36
N ASP A 40 12.16 -16.91 -0.96
CA ASP A 40 13.39 -16.68 -1.73
C ASP A 40 13.76 -15.18 -1.84
N GLY A 41 12.85 -14.29 -1.45
CA GLY A 41 13.07 -12.84 -1.41
C GLY A 41 12.58 -12.07 -2.63
N ASP A 42 11.67 -12.64 -3.43
CA ASP A 42 11.08 -12.04 -4.65
C ASP A 42 10.08 -10.89 -4.37
N PHE A 43 10.22 -10.22 -3.22
CA PHE A 43 9.46 -9.02 -2.85
C PHE A 43 10.35 -7.77 -2.77
N VAL A 44 11.66 -7.92 -3.01
CA VAL A 44 12.63 -6.83 -3.08
C VAL A 44 13.37 -6.86 -4.41
N ALA A 45 13.71 -5.69 -4.93
CA ALA A 45 14.51 -5.51 -6.12
C ALA A 45 15.92 -5.02 -5.75
N LYS A 46 16.90 -5.31 -6.60
CA LYS A 46 18.28 -4.86 -6.45
C LYS A 46 18.69 -4.16 -7.74
N GLU A 47 19.09 -2.90 -7.61
CA GLU A 47 19.42 -2.03 -8.77
C GLU A 47 20.89 -2.19 -9.20
N THR A 48 21.80 -2.33 -8.24
CA THR A 48 23.26 -2.40 -8.48
C THR A 48 23.85 -3.64 -7.80
N ASN A 49 25.10 -4.02 -8.10
CA ASN A 49 25.71 -5.23 -7.53
C ASN A 49 26.18 -5.10 -6.07
N HIS A 50 26.19 -3.88 -5.51
CA HIS A 50 26.61 -3.61 -4.14
C HIS A 50 25.86 -4.43 -3.07
N SER A 51 26.49 -4.57 -1.91
CA SER A 51 25.89 -5.21 -0.75
C SER A 51 24.85 -4.30 -0.09
N PHE A 52 23.87 -4.89 0.61
CA PHE A 52 22.85 -4.19 1.42
C PHE A 52 21.99 -3.15 0.69
N ASN A 53 21.72 -3.33 -0.60
CA ASN A 53 20.98 -2.38 -1.44
C ASN A 53 19.63 -2.92 -1.97
N LYS A 54 19.14 -4.04 -1.43
CA LYS A 54 17.82 -4.57 -1.79
C LYS A 54 16.74 -3.63 -1.26
N VAL A 55 15.84 -3.19 -2.13
CA VAL A 55 14.75 -2.26 -1.80
C VAL A 55 13.39 -2.87 -2.13
N PRO A 56 12.32 -2.53 -1.39
CA PRO A 56 10.97 -2.94 -1.76
C PRO A 56 10.61 -2.48 -3.17
N SER A 57 9.77 -3.25 -3.86
CA SER A 57 9.37 -3.01 -5.25
C SER A 57 8.81 -1.60 -5.50
N ASP A 58 8.02 -1.06 -4.57
CA ASP A 58 7.47 0.31 -4.67
C ASP A 58 8.56 1.38 -4.63
N LEU A 59 9.58 1.21 -3.77
CA LEU A 59 10.72 2.11 -3.69
C LEU A 59 11.60 2.00 -4.95
N CYS A 60 11.80 0.79 -5.47
CA CYS A 60 12.47 0.58 -6.75
C CYS A 60 11.73 1.30 -7.89
N LEU A 61 10.40 1.23 -7.90
CA LEU A 61 9.58 1.95 -8.87
C LEU A 61 9.73 3.48 -8.71
N GLU A 62 9.89 3.99 -7.49
CA GLU A 62 10.21 5.40 -7.29
C GLU A 62 11.58 5.80 -7.85
N HIS A 63 12.61 4.96 -7.71
CA HIS A 63 13.93 5.18 -8.31
C HIS A 63 13.84 5.25 -9.84
N ILE A 64 13.13 4.29 -10.44
CA ILE A 64 12.87 4.26 -11.88
C ILE A 64 12.09 5.51 -12.31
N ASN A 65 11.04 5.88 -11.58
CA ASN A 65 10.27 7.08 -11.91
C ASN A 65 11.10 8.37 -11.78
N LYS A 66 12.12 8.40 -10.91
CA LYS A 66 13.03 9.55 -10.75
C LYS A 66 13.75 9.92 -12.04
N THR A 67 14.10 8.95 -12.89
CA THR A 67 14.78 9.23 -14.18
C THR A 67 13.88 9.96 -15.17
N GLY A 68 12.56 9.70 -15.13
CA GLY A 68 11.58 10.36 -16.00
C GLY A 68 10.86 11.57 -15.39
N LYS A 69 11.02 11.81 -14.09
CA LYS A 69 10.51 12.98 -13.35
C LYS A 69 11.21 14.25 -13.84
N VAL A 70 10.45 15.35 -13.92
CA VAL A 70 11.02 16.71 -14.10
C VAL A 70 11.23 17.35 -12.72
N ALA A 71 11.89 18.51 -12.65
CA ALA A 71 12.15 19.22 -11.38
C ALA A 71 10.89 19.46 -10.53
N GLY A 72 9.70 19.61 -11.16
CA GLY A 72 8.40 19.73 -10.49
C GLY A 72 7.66 18.41 -10.20
N GLY A 73 8.33 17.25 -10.33
CA GLY A 73 7.72 15.93 -10.19
C GLY A 73 6.78 15.54 -11.33
N LEU A 74 5.86 14.61 -11.09
CA LEU A 74 4.90 14.12 -12.09
C LEU A 74 3.51 14.78 -11.98
N VAL A 75 3.26 15.61 -10.95
CA VAL A 75 1.91 16.11 -10.64
C VAL A 75 1.28 16.88 -11.81
N GLY A 76 2.05 17.74 -12.47
CA GLY A 76 1.56 18.48 -13.65
C GLY A 76 1.35 17.59 -14.88
N ILE A 77 2.12 16.50 -14.99
CA ILE A 77 2.06 15.55 -16.10
C ILE A 77 0.84 14.64 -15.95
N THR A 78 0.60 14.08 -14.77
CA THR A 78 -0.48 13.11 -14.52
C THR A 78 -1.87 13.72 -14.59
N ARG A 79 -2.01 15.01 -14.24
CA ARG A 79 -3.28 15.75 -14.28
C ARG A 79 -3.72 16.14 -15.70
N ASN A 80 -2.82 16.20 -16.68
CA ASN A 80 -3.13 16.53 -18.06
C ASN A 80 -3.02 15.29 -18.96
N LYS A 81 -4.13 14.87 -19.58
CA LYS A 81 -4.17 13.65 -20.42
C LYS A 81 -3.13 13.67 -21.55
N SER A 82 -2.99 14.80 -22.25
CA SER A 82 -2.05 14.93 -23.37
C SER A 82 -0.59 14.92 -22.88
N ALA A 83 -0.31 15.58 -21.76
CA ALA A 83 1.03 15.58 -21.17
C ALA A 83 1.42 14.17 -20.67
N ARG A 84 0.52 13.48 -19.97
CA ARG A 84 0.69 12.09 -19.54
C ARG A 84 0.93 11.17 -20.73
N HIS A 85 0.15 11.28 -21.80
CA HIS A 85 0.33 10.43 -22.98
C HIS A 85 1.70 10.63 -23.63
N ARG A 86 2.13 11.88 -23.83
CA ARG A 86 3.48 12.19 -24.33
C ARG A 86 4.56 11.66 -23.40
N TRP A 87 4.40 11.83 -22.09
CA TRP A 87 5.34 11.31 -21.11
C TRP A 87 5.44 9.78 -21.19
N SER A 88 4.31 9.06 -21.24
CA SER A 88 4.30 7.60 -21.33
C SER A 88 4.98 7.08 -22.60
N ILE A 89 4.78 7.73 -23.75
CA ILE A 89 5.41 7.33 -25.02
C ILE A 89 6.92 7.64 -25.01
N THR A 90 7.30 8.80 -24.47
CA THR A 90 8.70 9.27 -24.53
C THR A 90 9.54 8.85 -23.32
N TYR A 91 8.96 8.19 -22.33
CA TYR A 91 9.63 7.87 -21.06
C TYR A 91 10.91 7.07 -21.27
N ASN A 92 10.85 5.97 -22.03
CA ASN A 92 11.98 5.09 -22.26
C ASN A 92 13.13 5.82 -22.99
N GLU A 93 12.80 6.57 -24.05
CA GLU A 93 13.78 7.36 -24.81
C GLU A 93 14.46 8.43 -23.95
N ARG A 94 13.68 9.13 -23.11
CA ARG A 94 14.22 10.14 -22.18
C ARG A 94 15.10 9.52 -21.11
N ALA A 95 14.74 8.35 -20.60
CA ALA A 95 15.55 7.61 -19.64
C ALA A 95 16.86 7.13 -20.28
N SER A 96 16.81 6.61 -21.52
CA SER A 96 18.00 6.23 -22.29
C SER A 96 18.93 7.41 -22.52
N LEU A 97 18.40 8.54 -23.02
CA LEU A 97 19.21 9.75 -23.24
C LEU A 97 19.87 10.26 -21.96
N ALA A 98 19.15 10.22 -20.83
CA ALA A 98 19.72 10.59 -19.53
C ALA A 98 20.86 9.63 -19.12
N GLN A 99 20.70 8.33 -19.38
CA GLN A 99 21.72 7.33 -19.10
C GLN A 99 22.94 7.47 -20.03
N ASP A 100 22.73 7.70 -21.31
CA ASP A 100 23.79 7.96 -22.31
C ASP A 100 24.56 9.24 -21.95
N THR A 101 23.86 10.26 -21.46
CA THR A 101 24.50 11.48 -20.97
C THR A 101 25.38 11.20 -19.75
N ARG A 102 24.90 10.45 -18.75
CA ARG A 102 25.74 10.02 -17.61
C ARG A 102 26.95 9.22 -18.08
N SER A 103 26.73 8.33 -19.03
CA SER A 103 27.77 7.52 -19.68
C SER A 103 28.87 8.38 -20.30
N LEU A 104 28.47 9.39 -21.07
CA LEU A 104 29.37 10.33 -21.71
C LEU A 104 30.24 11.09 -20.70
N PHE A 105 29.67 11.46 -19.55
CA PHE A 105 30.39 12.14 -18.47
C PHE A 105 31.11 11.19 -17.51
N CYS A 106 31.18 9.88 -17.81
CA CYS A 106 31.77 8.87 -16.93
C CYS A 106 31.14 8.84 -15.52
N LEU A 107 29.84 9.16 -15.42
CA LEU A 107 29.04 9.12 -14.18
C LEU A 107 28.29 7.79 -14.05
N LYS A 108 28.89 6.71 -14.54
CA LYS A 108 28.35 5.35 -14.49
C LYS A 108 28.77 4.71 -13.17
N HIS A 109 27.80 4.54 -12.27
CA HIS A 109 28.01 3.90 -10.97
C HIS A 109 27.81 2.38 -11.10
N ASP A 110 28.85 1.70 -11.58
CA ASP A 110 28.77 0.30 -12.00
C ASP A 110 29.64 -0.62 -11.14
N GLY A 111 30.57 -0.07 -10.36
CA GLY A 111 31.61 -0.82 -9.63
C GLY A 111 31.44 -0.78 -8.12
N GLU A 112 31.81 -1.88 -7.44
CA GLU A 112 31.82 -1.98 -5.97
C GLU A 112 32.72 -0.93 -5.29
N ASP A 113 33.67 -0.36 -6.05
CA ASP A 113 34.72 0.57 -5.60
C ASP A 113 34.36 2.06 -5.74
N ASP A 114 33.15 2.41 -6.19
CA ASP A 114 32.72 3.80 -6.16
C ASP A 114 32.49 4.24 -4.71
N GLU A 115 33.38 5.10 -4.20
CA GLU A 115 33.23 5.83 -2.93
C GLU A 115 32.10 6.88 -3.03
N ASP A 116 30.90 6.45 -3.39
CA ASP A 116 29.76 7.35 -3.41
C ASP A 116 29.31 7.59 -1.98
N THR A 117 29.66 8.77 -1.45
CA THR A 117 29.22 9.17 -0.11
C THR A 117 27.72 9.30 -0.14
N HIS A 118 27.02 8.34 0.48
CA HIS A 118 25.57 8.36 0.58
C HIS A 118 25.09 9.74 1.01
N LYS A 119 24.02 10.26 0.39
CA LYS A 119 23.51 11.63 0.63
C LYS A 119 23.32 11.96 2.13
N ASP A 120 23.03 10.95 2.95
CA ASP A 120 22.82 11.11 4.40
C ASP A 120 24.14 11.16 5.19
N CYS A 121 25.25 10.72 4.59
CA CYS A 121 26.62 10.82 5.12
C CYS A 121 27.32 12.12 4.71
N LEU A 122 26.66 12.99 3.92
CA LEU A 122 27.23 14.29 3.56
C LEU A 122 27.48 15.15 4.82
N PRO A 123 28.59 15.90 4.89
CA PRO A 123 28.91 16.71 6.07
C PRO A 123 27.80 17.67 6.50
N SER A 124 27.03 18.21 5.54
CA SER A 124 25.88 19.08 5.80
C SER A 124 24.69 18.33 6.43
N ARG A 125 24.45 17.08 6.04
CA ARG A 125 23.42 16.22 6.66
C ARG A 125 23.82 15.78 8.04
N LEU A 126 25.06 15.34 8.22
CA LEU A 126 25.61 14.98 9.53
C LEU A 126 25.54 16.17 10.50
N ARG A 127 25.93 17.38 10.05
CA ARG A 127 25.81 18.60 10.86
C ARG A 127 24.36 18.84 11.29
N ARG A 128 23.42 18.82 10.34
CA ARG A 128 22.00 19.02 10.66
C ARG A 128 21.46 17.97 11.63
N SER A 129 21.78 16.69 11.43
CA SER A 129 21.38 15.63 12.35
C SER A 129 21.95 15.83 13.74
N ASN A 130 23.22 16.26 13.85
CA ASN A 130 23.82 16.60 15.14
C ASN A 130 23.11 17.81 15.79
N ASP A 131 22.81 18.85 15.01
CA ASP A 131 22.06 20.01 15.50
C ASP A 131 20.65 19.62 16.00
N ASP A 132 19.94 18.76 15.26
CA ASP A 132 18.62 18.25 15.64
C ASP A 132 18.69 17.40 16.94
N VAL A 133 19.74 16.59 17.11
CA VAL A 133 19.98 15.83 18.35
C VAL A 133 20.26 16.77 19.52
N ILE A 134 21.08 17.80 19.33
CA ILE A 134 21.36 18.80 20.37
C ILE A 134 20.06 19.51 20.79
N GLN A 135 19.21 19.87 19.83
CA GLN A 135 17.90 20.48 20.12
C GLN A 135 17.00 19.55 20.93
N LEU A 136 16.94 18.25 20.59
CA LEU A 136 16.17 17.27 21.37
C LEU A 136 16.70 17.11 22.79
N VAL A 137 18.02 17.04 22.96
CA VAL A 137 18.66 16.94 24.28
C VAL A 137 18.35 18.18 25.11
N ASP A 138 18.44 19.37 24.53
CA ASP A 138 18.07 20.64 25.19
C ASP A 138 16.60 20.61 25.66
N GLN A 139 15.67 20.13 24.83
CA GLN A 139 14.26 19.98 25.25
C GLN A 139 14.09 18.97 26.38
N PHE A 140 14.77 17.81 26.31
CA PHE A 140 14.70 16.81 27.37
C PHE A 140 15.24 17.33 28.70
N GLN A 141 16.32 18.12 28.68
CA GLN A 141 16.88 18.77 29.85
C GLN A 141 15.96 19.87 30.38
N ARG A 142 15.44 20.73 29.49
CA ARG A 142 14.54 21.84 29.83
C ARG A 142 13.30 21.38 30.59
N TYR A 143 12.72 20.25 30.19
CA TYR A 143 11.52 19.69 30.82
C TYR A 143 11.82 18.58 31.84
N ASN A 144 13.10 18.33 32.12
CA ASN A 144 13.58 17.23 32.95
C ASN A 144 12.83 15.91 32.68
N VAL A 145 12.70 15.55 31.39
CA VAL A 145 11.85 14.44 30.94
C VAL A 145 12.25 13.11 31.59
N PHE A 146 13.54 12.92 31.84
CA PHE A 146 14.11 11.72 32.45
C PHE A 146 14.40 11.85 33.95
N GLY A 147 13.92 12.92 34.62
CA GLY A 147 14.00 13.05 36.07
C GLY A 147 13.14 12.01 36.79
N GLU A 148 13.55 11.59 37.98
CA GLU A 148 12.82 10.60 38.79
C GLU A 148 11.36 11.04 39.05
N GLU A 149 11.13 12.34 39.19
CA GLU A 149 9.80 12.92 39.42
C GLU A 149 8.85 12.81 38.21
N ASN A 150 9.39 12.55 37.02
CA ASN A 150 8.67 12.44 35.75
C ASN A 150 8.68 11.01 35.18
N MET A 151 9.39 10.07 35.82
CA MET A 151 9.57 8.69 35.34
C MET A 151 8.25 7.94 35.09
N HIS A 152 7.17 8.33 35.80
CA HIS A 152 5.84 7.74 35.68
C HIS A 152 4.80 8.66 35.01
N LYS A 153 5.24 9.81 34.47
CA LYS A 153 4.37 10.80 33.85
C LYS A 153 4.57 10.78 32.34
N LEU A 154 3.48 10.91 31.60
CA LEU A 154 3.55 11.12 30.16
C LEU A 154 3.64 12.62 29.89
N VAL A 155 4.79 13.09 29.41
CA VAL A 155 5.07 14.52 29.19
C VAL A 155 5.12 14.83 27.70
N SER A 156 4.43 15.89 27.28
CA SER A 156 4.52 16.43 25.93
C SER A 156 5.87 17.09 25.70
N LEU A 157 6.64 16.62 24.72
CA LEU A 157 7.96 17.18 24.39
C LEU A 157 7.90 18.60 23.82
N THR A 158 6.77 19.02 23.28
CA THR A 158 6.61 20.34 22.65
C THR A 158 6.17 21.41 23.63
N SER A 159 5.39 21.06 24.65
CA SER A 159 4.85 22.01 25.62
C SER A 159 5.36 21.83 27.05
N GLY A 160 5.85 20.64 27.40
CA GLY A 160 6.19 20.25 28.76
C GLY A 160 4.97 19.85 29.61
N ASP A 161 3.78 19.79 29.01
CA ASP A 161 2.56 19.44 29.74
C ASP A 161 2.55 17.97 30.15
N VAL A 162 2.10 17.71 31.38
CA VAL A 162 1.84 16.35 31.88
C VAL A 162 0.44 15.94 31.42
N ALA A 163 0.34 14.80 30.74
CA ALA A 163 -0.94 14.24 30.33
C ALA A 163 -1.81 13.93 31.56
N SER A 164 -3.08 14.29 31.48
CA SER A 164 -4.07 13.97 32.49
C SER A 164 -4.35 12.45 32.54
N GLU A 165 -4.91 11.97 33.65
CA GLU A 165 -5.13 10.53 33.88
C GLU A 165 -6.02 9.89 32.81
N ASP A 166 -7.02 10.61 32.30
CA ASP A 166 -7.88 10.19 31.20
C ASP A 166 -7.08 10.02 29.89
N ILE A 167 -6.21 10.96 29.54
CA ILE A 167 -5.34 10.87 28.36
C ILE A 167 -4.35 9.71 28.50
N VAL A 168 -3.72 9.56 29.68
CA VAL A 168 -2.81 8.44 29.95
C VAL A 168 -3.54 7.11 29.78
N LYS A 169 -4.75 7.00 30.34
CA LYS A 169 -5.58 5.80 30.21
C LYS A 169 -5.95 5.53 28.75
N ASP A 170 -6.34 6.53 27.98
CA ASP A 170 -6.69 6.35 26.57
C ASP A 170 -5.48 5.92 25.73
N LEU A 171 -4.33 6.58 25.87
CA LEU A 171 -3.12 6.27 25.11
C LEU A 171 -2.54 4.89 25.46
N THR A 172 -2.55 4.51 26.74
CA THR A 172 -2.06 3.20 27.19
C THR A 172 -2.98 2.06 26.78
N ASN A 173 -4.31 2.29 26.76
CA ASN A 173 -5.29 1.26 26.36
C ASN A 173 -5.61 1.26 24.87
N ALA A 174 -5.15 2.24 24.08
CA ALA A 174 -5.45 2.38 22.66
C ALA A 174 -5.17 1.08 21.87
N ALA A 175 -4.05 0.41 22.15
CA ALA A 175 -3.74 -0.88 21.51
C ALA A 175 -4.78 -1.96 21.82
N GLU A 176 -5.21 -2.09 23.08
CA GLU A 176 -6.18 -3.12 23.48
C GLU A 176 -7.59 -2.80 22.95
N SER A 177 -8.02 -1.53 23.04
CA SER A 177 -9.26 -1.05 22.43
C SER A 177 -9.28 -1.33 20.92
N GLY A 178 -8.20 -1.00 20.22
CA GLY A 178 -8.04 -1.28 18.80
C GLY A 178 -8.10 -2.76 18.46
N LYS A 179 -7.52 -3.61 19.32
CA LYS A 179 -7.55 -5.07 19.14
C LYS A 179 -8.99 -5.61 19.25
N GLN A 180 -9.77 -5.13 20.20
CA GLN A 180 -11.19 -5.49 20.33
C GLN A 180 -11.98 -5.14 19.06
N ILE A 181 -11.76 -3.94 18.52
CA ILE A 181 -12.37 -3.49 17.25
C ILE A 181 -11.99 -4.42 16.09
N VAL A 182 -10.71 -4.77 15.96
CA VAL A 182 -10.24 -5.68 14.90
C VAL A 182 -10.88 -7.06 15.05
N MET A 183 -10.96 -7.60 16.27
CA MET A 183 -11.58 -8.91 16.51
C MET A 183 -13.07 -8.91 16.16
N GLU A 184 -13.81 -7.85 16.50
CA GLU A 184 -15.21 -7.70 16.10
C GLU A 184 -15.35 -7.60 14.57
N LEU A 185 -14.48 -6.82 13.92
CA LEU A 185 -14.46 -6.66 12.47
C LEU A 185 -14.22 -8.00 11.77
N VAL A 186 -13.18 -8.75 12.17
CA VAL A 186 -12.86 -10.08 11.65
C VAL A 186 -14.07 -11.01 11.78
N LYS A 187 -14.68 -11.06 12.98
CA LYS A 187 -15.87 -11.88 13.24
C LYS A 187 -17.06 -11.49 12.34
N LYS A 188 -17.25 -10.20 12.06
CA LYS A 188 -18.39 -9.69 11.28
C LYS A 188 -18.19 -9.75 9.77
N CYS A 189 -16.96 -9.55 9.30
CA CYS A 189 -16.64 -9.36 7.87
C CYS A 189 -16.12 -10.64 7.20
N LEU A 190 -15.38 -11.50 7.91
CA LEU A 190 -14.86 -12.75 7.35
C LEU A 190 -15.82 -13.93 7.53
N THR A 191 -16.90 -13.76 8.30
CA THR A 191 -18.01 -14.71 8.31
C THR A 191 -18.94 -14.46 7.12
N LYS A 192 -19.14 -15.48 6.28
CA LYS A 192 -19.90 -15.40 5.04
C LYS A 192 -21.34 -14.91 5.30
N ARG A 193 -21.59 -13.64 5.00
CA ARG A 193 -22.95 -13.08 4.98
C ARG A 193 -23.55 -13.32 3.59
N ASN A 194 -24.69 -14.00 3.55
CA ASN A 194 -25.53 -14.11 2.36
C ASN A 194 -26.70 -13.12 2.50
N PRO A 195 -26.49 -11.80 2.31
CA PRO A 195 -27.59 -10.85 2.36
C PRO A 195 -28.64 -11.23 1.32
N LYS A 196 -29.91 -11.21 1.71
CA LYS A 196 -31.02 -11.39 0.75
C LYS A 196 -30.94 -10.24 -0.26
N THR A 197 -30.90 -10.57 -1.54
CA THR A 197 -30.96 -9.61 -2.65
C THR A 197 -32.32 -9.71 -3.35
N PHE A 198 -32.62 -8.83 -4.30
CA PHE A 198 -33.82 -8.93 -5.14
C PHE A 198 -33.90 -10.27 -5.87
N SER A 199 -32.78 -10.96 -6.10
CA SER A 199 -32.77 -12.33 -6.64
C SER A 199 -33.51 -13.34 -5.75
N ASN A 200 -33.62 -13.08 -4.45
CA ASN A 200 -34.35 -13.91 -3.49
C ASN A 200 -35.87 -13.73 -3.56
N LEU A 201 -36.38 -12.70 -4.26
CA LEU A 201 -37.82 -12.52 -4.49
C LEU A 201 -38.36 -13.51 -5.52
N TYR A 202 -37.51 -13.97 -6.43
CA TYR A 202 -37.90 -14.86 -7.52
C TYR A 202 -37.52 -16.29 -7.15
N SER A 203 -38.45 -17.03 -6.54
CA SER A 203 -38.31 -18.47 -6.33
C SER A 203 -38.37 -19.17 -7.70
N LYS A 204 -37.32 -19.92 -8.06
CA LYS A 204 -37.32 -20.76 -9.27
C LYS A 204 -38.42 -21.83 -9.14
N GLY A 205 -39.58 -21.61 -9.75
CA GLY A 205 -40.49 -22.72 -10.04
C GLY A 205 -39.81 -23.65 -11.03
N LYS A 206 -39.73 -24.95 -10.73
CA LYS A 206 -39.37 -25.95 -11.75
C LYS A 206 -40.50 -25.95 -12.78
N LEU A 207 -40.22 -25.46 -13.99
CA LEU A 207 -41.13 -25.65 -15.12
C LEU A 207 -40.94 -27.08 -15.62
N GLU A 208 -41.89 -27.96 -15.31
CA GLU A 208 -41.98 -29.29 -15.93
C GLU A 208 -42.65 -29.16 -17.29
N GLY A 209 -41.86 -29.22 -18.36
CA GLY A 209 -42.34 -29.20 -19.73
C GLY A 209 -41.22 -29.50 -20.72
N LYS A 210 -41.55 -30.13 -21.86
CA LYS A 210 -40.61 -30.64 -22.90
C LYS A 210 -39.70 -29.57 -23.56
N PHE A 211 -39.87 -28.29 -23.23
CA PHE A 211 -38.98 -27.22 -23.66
C PHE A 211 -38.10 -26.76 -22.49
N ARG A 212 -36.79 -26.95 -22.59
CA ARG A 212 -35.80 -26.41 -21.64
C ARG A 212 -35.76 -24.88 -21.77
N SER A 213 -36.60 -24.15 -21.06
CA SER A 213 -36.39 -22.72 -20.86
C SER A 213 -35.47 -22.51 -19.65
N LYS A 214 -34.32 -21.83 -19.87
CA LYS A 214 -33.45 -21.38 -18.77
C LYS A 214 -34.02 -20.05 -18.26
N CYS A 215 -34.54 -20.04 -17.03
CA CYS A 215 -34.91 -18.79 -16.36
C CYS A 215 -33.63 -18.04 -15.95
N VAL A 216 -33.36 -16.93 -16.62
CA VAL A 216 -32.24 -16.03 -16.32
C VAL A 216 -32.64 -15.20 -15.11
N LYS A 217 -31.84 -15.27 -14.03
CA LYS A 217 -32.07 -14.40 -12.87
C LYS A 217 -31.83 -12.95 -13.29
N PRO A 218 -32.60 -11.99 -12.75
CA PRO A 218 -32.30 -10.58 -12.94
C PRO A 218 -31.03 -10.22 -12.14
N ASP A 219 -29.87 -10.54 -12.70
CA ASP A 219 -28.56 -10.29 -12.14
C ASP A 219 -27.86 -9.19 -12.94
N ARG A 220 -27.40 -8.16 -12.24
CA ARG A 220 -26.74 -6.99 -12.83
C ARG A 220 -25.54 -7.41 -13.69
N ASP A 221 -24.80 -8.42 -13.28
CA ASP A 221 -23.58 -8.83 -13.98
C ASP A 221 -23.90 -9.62 -15.24
N ILE A 222 -24.99 -10.39 -15.28
CA ILE A 222 -25.49 -11.04 -16.50
C ILE A 222 -25.95 -9.98 -17.51
N PHE A 223 -26.75 -8.99 -17.08
CA PHE A 223 -27.18 -7.91 -17.98
C PHE A 223 -26.01 -7.06 -18.47
N ARG A 224 -25.04 -6.77 -17.62
CA ARG A 224 -23.81 -6.06 -18.01
C ARG A 224 -23.04 -6.85 -19.06
N ARG A 225 -22.86 -8.16 -18.88
CA ARG A 225 -22.20 -9.04 -19.86
C ARG A 225 -22.94 -9.04 -21.19
N ILE A 226 -24.27 -9.14 -21.17
CA ILE A 226 -25.12 -9.06 -22.38
C ILE A 226 -24.91 -7.73 -23.11
N ILE A 227 -25.01 -6.60 -22.42
CA ILE A 227 -24.87 -5.26 -23.02
C ILE A 227 -23.47 -5.09 -23.62
N VAL A 228 -22.41 -5.41 -22.87
CA VAL A 228 -21.03 -5.32 -23.37
C VAL A 228 -20.81 -6.21 -24.59
N SER A 229 -21.42 -7.41 -24.59
CA SER A 229 -21.30 -8.34 -25.69
C SER A 229 -22.03 -7.83 -26.96
N MET A 230 -23.20 -7.21 -26.80
CA MET A 230 -23.94 -6.56 -27.89
C MET A 230 -23.18 -5.36 -28.47
N ASP A 231 -22.59 -4.52 -27.62
CA ASP A 231 -21.80 -3.36 -28.05
C ASP A 231 -20.50 -3.78 -28.76
N SER A 232 -19.96 -4.96 -28.43
CA SER A 232 -18.68 -5.44 -28.97
C SER A 232 -18.74 -6.05 -30.37
N SER A 233 -19.93 -6.20 -30.97
CA SER A 233 -20.15 -6.75 -32.33
C SER A 233 -19.55 -8.14 -32.58
N ARG A 234 -19.25 -8.91 -31.52
CA ARG A 234 -18.72 -10.29 -31.61
C ARG A 234 -19.86 -11.30 -31.58
N GLU A 235 -19.70 -12.44 -32.23
CA GLU A 235 -20.63 -13.58 -32.06
C GLU A 235 -20.50 -14.10 -30.62
N VAL A 236 -21.62 -14.13 -29.89
CA VAL A 236 -21.66 -14.49 -28.46
C VAL A 236 -22.31 -15.85 -28.32
N ASN A 237 -21.61 -16.80 -27.71
CA ASN A 237 -22.19 -18.07 -27.31
C ASN A 237 -23.08 -17.87 -26.07
N ILE A 238 -24.40 -17.93 -26.28
CA ILE A 238 -25.41 -17.72 -25.23
C ILE A 238 -25.29 -18.77 -24.11
N ASP A 239 -24.84 -19.99 -24.41
CA ASP A 239 -24.72 -21.05 -23.40
C ASP A 239 -23.55 -20.83 -22.42
N GLU A 240 -22.46 -20.18 -22.85
CA GLU A 240 -21.39 -19.73 -21.95
C GLU A 240 -21.80 -18.49 -21.15
N LEU A 241 -22.58 -17.58 -21.76
CA LEU A 241 -22.99 -16.33 -21.12
C LEU A 241 -23.92 -16.54 -19.90
N LEU A 242 -24.62 -17.68 -19.87
CA LEU A 242 -25.63 -18.04 -18.87
C LEU A 242 -25.14 -19.00 -17.78
N GLN A 243 -23.84 -19.33 -17.72
CA GLN A 243 -23.21 -20.05 -16.60
C GLN A 243 -22.94 -19.13 -15.41
#